data_AF-A0A5E4GJY5-F1
#
_entry.id   AF-A0A5E4GJY5-F1
#
_cell.length_a   1.000
_cell.length_b   1.000
_cell.length_c   1.000
_cell.angle_alpha   90.00
_cell.angle_beta   90.00
_cell.angle_gamma   90.00
#
_symmetry.space_group_name_H-M   'P 1'
#
loop_
_entity.id
_entity.type
_entity.pdbx_description
1 polymer ?
#
loop_
_entity_poly.entity_id
_entity_poly.type
_entity_poly.pdbx_seq_one_letter_code
_entity_poly.pdbx_strand_id
1 'polypeptide(L)'
;FDFSEQWFLFFPNLIKYKEKESRFCLLKWFQHQSKDSGSKKNEGKELKMVAPQDKSSKKMKFASSSAETEPTSQTTISDDSKTGRGMSTMPRVVKRKLQKLRPIVEYNKRGKGIGQAHSEMQSHIGVLARSRVPLVDKKWSQIPKDIKEQIWEAADMAFVVGQGGKNSVLSSAAKKWKDFKSTLTRHYILPYTNDKEKLSQPPETYKFIEKAQWDAFVASRLSKDFESVHSQHAQIREKLEYNHRLSRKGYAGLEDQLEETMPGVEIDRSTLWKRARQDKHGNIPDPKVAEKAKLIDELQKQVSEGKVSVYGSNDVLTMALGPEHPGRVRGVGAGISPRQYFNLPKPQRVSFDDRLKESLRVLLQEETKKMEAKAREEALRMEARTKQLVEAEREHFLSQLSQLIPNFDPSMLKPRISQSPKNPMSDKASCSGGD
;
A
#
# COMPACT_ATOMS: atom_id res chain seq x y z
N PHE A 1 26.09 46.24 17.95
CA PHE A 1 27.35 45.61 17.50
C PHE A 1 26.99 44.80 16.26
N ASP A 2 27.43 45.29 15.12
CA ASP A 2 27.21 44.72 13.78
C ASP A 2 27.75 43.29 13.67
N PHE A 3 27.04 42.45 12.91
CA PHE A 3 27.64 41.65 11.84
C PHE A 3 26.56 41.35 10.79
N SER A 4 26.65 42.07 9.68
CA SER A 4 26.07 41.73 8.39
C SER A 4 26.74 40.48 7.80
N GLU A 5 26.05 39.87 6.83
CA GLU A 5 26.50 38.82 5.90
C GLU A 5 26.47 37.37 6.38
N GLN A 6 25.36 36.68 6.06
CA GLN A 6 25.34 35.45 5.22
C GLN A 6 23.94 34.82 5.23
N TRP A 7 23.01 35.35 4.44
CA TRP A 7 21.80 34.60 4.04
C TRP A 7 21.40 34.80 2.56
N PHE A 8 22.33 35.30 1.73
CA PHE A 8 22.26 35.10 0.29
C PHE A 8 23.03 33.83 -0.05
N LEU A 9 22.32 32.71 -0.19
CA LEU A 9 22.60 31.58 -1.08
C LEU A 9 21.68 30.41 -0.71
N PHE A 10 20.37 30.50 -0.99
CA PHE A 10 19.57 29.35 -1.39
C PHE A 10 18.28 29.88 -2.01
N PHE A 11 18.14 29.67 -3.33
CA PHE A 11 17.01 29.98 -4.21
C PHE A 11 16.96 31.38 -4.83
N PRO A 12 17.45 31.48 -6.08
CA PRO A 12 16.68 32.18 -7.10
C PRO A 12 16.59 31.34 -8.39
N ASN A 13 15.38 30.89 -8.75
CA ASN A 13 14.67 31.55 -9.84
C ASN A 13 13.28 30.97 -10.08
N LEU A 14 12.37 31.93 -10.15
CA LEU A 14 10.94 31.91 -10.30
C LEU A 14 10.60 31.87 -11.81
N ILE A 15 9.66 31.00 -12.18
CA ILE A 15 8.53 31.25 -13.08
C ILE A 15 8.73 32.33 -14.16
N LYS A 16 8.76 31.92 -15.45
CA LYS A 16 8.13 32.67 -16.54
C LYS A 16 7.61 31.74 -17.66
N TYR A 17 6.30 31.85 -17.91
CA TYR A 17 5.58 31.71 -19.19
C TYR A 17 5.54 30.36 -19.92
N LYS A 18 4.33 29.76 -20.05
CA LYS A 18 3.43 29.99 -21.22
C LYS A 18 2.09 29.26 -21.04
N GLU A 19 1.10 29.97 -20.51
CA GLU A 19 -0.32 29.60 -20.54
C GLU A 19 -0.95 30.39 -21.70
N LYS A 20 -1.15 29.76 -22.87
CA LYS A 20 -2.00 30.21 -23.99
C LYS A 20 -1.84 29.26 -25.20
N GLU A 21 -2.40 28.04 -25.14
CA GLU A 21 -2.64 27.27 -26.38
C GLU A 21 -3.62 26.08 -26.28
N SER A 22 -4.58 26.09 -25.34
CA SER A 22 -5.57 24.99 -25.25
C SER A 22 -7.03 25.43 -25.41
N ARG A 23 -7.29 26.70 -25.74
CA ARG A 23 -8.65 27.19 -26.05
C ARG A 23 -8.96 27.34 -27.54
N PHE A 24 -8.01 27.02 -28.43
CA PHE A 24 -8.24 27.08 -29.88
C PHE A 24 -8.54 25.72 -30.54
N CYS A 25 -8.25 24.59 -29.86
CA CYS A 25 -8.52 23.25 -30.41
C CYS A 25 -9.91 22.70 -30.06
N LEU A 26 -10.60 23.24 -29.06
CA LEU A 26 -11.95 22.80 -28.67
C LEU A 26 -13.06 23.38 -29.55
N LEU A 27 -12.80 24.48 -30.27
CA LEU A 27 -13.80 25.11 -31.14
C LEU A 27 -13.84 24.50 -32.56
N LYS A 28 -12.75 23.84 -33.00
CA LYS A 28 -12.70 23.15 -34.31
C LYS A 28 -13.21 21.71 -34.29
N TRP A 29 -13.34 21.09 -33.12
CA TRP A 29 -13.85 19.71 -33.01
C TRP A 29 -15.39 19.64 -33.00
N PHE A 30 -16.07 20.72 -32.56
CA PHE A 30 -17.53 20.76 -32.48
C PHE A 30 -18.25 21.09 -33.81
N GLN A 31 -17.54 21.56 -34.83
CA GLN A 31 -18.13 21.89 -36.15
C GLN A 31 -18.04 20.76 -37.18
N HIS A 32 -17.46 19.60 -36.84
CA HIS A 32 -17.22 18.51 -37.80
C HIS A 32 -18.10 17.24 -37.56
N GLN A 33 -19.11 17.33 -36.70
CA GLN A 33 -20.00 16.21 -36.33
C GLN A 33 -21.49 16.45 -36.68
N SER A 34 -21.81 17.44 -37.52
CA SER A 34 -23.20 17.72 -37.94
C SER A 34 -23.46 17.66 -39.45
N LYS A 35 -22.66 16.89 -40.20
CA LYS A 35 -22.98 16.51 -41.59
C LYS A 35 -22.56 15.08 -41.84
N ASP A 36 -23.49 14.16 -41.65
CA ASP A 36 -23.87 13.11 -42.61
C ASP A 36 -24.80 12.11 -41.92
N SER A 37 -26.08 12.49 -41.92
CA SER A 37 -27.19 11.55 -41.82
C SER A 37 -27.66 11.28 -43.25
N GLY A 38 -27.66 10.01 -43.66
CA GLY A 38 -27.99 9.60 -45.02
C GLY A 38 -28.38 8.12 -45.05
N SER A 39 -29.68 7.90 -44.82
CA SER A 39 -30.40 6.62 -44.87
C SER A 39 -30.26 5.86 -46.21
N LYS A 40 -30.23 4.52 -46.17
CA LYS A 40 -30.92 3.67 -47.16
C LYS A 40 -31.15 2.23 -46.63
N LYS A 41 -32.42 1.81 -46.68
CA LYS A 41 -32.98 0.46 -46.48
C LYS A 41 -32.71 -0.45 -47.69
N ASN A 42 -32.65 -1.77 -47.44
CA ASN A 42 -33.49 -2.85 -48.05
C ASN A 42 -32.85 -4.21 -47.72
N GLU A 43 -33.50 -5.09 -46.94
CA GLU A 43 -34.50 -6.13 -47.30
C GLU A 43 -33.91 -7.56 -47.25
N GLY A 44 -34.39 -8.31 -46.26
CA GLY A 44 -34.86 -9.70 -46.31
C GLY A 44 -34.09 -10.78 -47.10
N LYS A 45 -33.64 -11.83 -46.38
CA LYS A 45 -34.03 -13.23 -46.66
C LYS A 45 -33.71 -14.15 -45.47
N GLU A 46 -34.69 -14.99 -45.18
CA GLU A 46 -34.79 -15.90 -44.04
C GLU A 46 -34.31 -17.33 -44.41
N LEU A 47 -34.00 -18.11 -43.35
CA LEU A 47 -34.00 -19.58 -43.23
C LEU A 47 -32.98 -20.43 -44.01
N LYS A 48 -32.10 -21.13 -43.27
CA LYS A 48 -32.27 -22.59 -43.05
C LYS A 48 -31.43 -23.12 -41.87
N MET A 49 -32.09 -23.86 -40.99
CA MET A 49 -31.51 -24.68 -39.93
C MET A 49 -30.98 -26.00 -40.49
N VAL A 50 -29.85 -26.49 -39.96
CA VAL A 50 -29.49 -27.93 -39.91
C VAL A 50 -28.65 -28.18 -38.64
N ALA A 51 -29.00 -29.21 -37.90
CA ALA A 51 -28.24 -29.89 -36.84
C ALA A 51 -28.43 -31.41 -37.04
N PRO A 52 -27.86 -32.33 -36.23
CA PRO A 52 -26.48 -32.49 -35.75
C PRO A 52 -25.95 -33.93 -35.94
N GLN A 53 -24.63 -34.14 -35.99
CA GLN A 53 -23.92 -35.43 -35.87
C GLN A 53 -22.45 -35.11 -35.52
N ASP A 54 -21.65 -35.84 -34.75
CA ASP A 54 -21.86 -36.91 -33.77
C ASP A 54 -20.57 -37.02 -32.92
N LYS A 55 -20.66 -37.76 -31.82
CA LYS A 55 -19.67 -37.94 -30.74
C LYS A 55 -18.36 -38.62 -31.19
N SER A 56 -17.24 -38.29 -30.53
CA SER A 56 -16.18 -39.29 -30.27
C SER A 56 -15.35 -38.94 -29.04
N SER A 57 -15.53 -39.77 -28.01
CA SER A 57 -14.78 -39.81 -26.76
C SER A 57 -13.48 -40.60 -26.96
N LYS A 58 -12.36 -40.19 -26.33
CA LYS A 58 -11.26 -41.14 -26.08
C LYS A 58 -10.65 -40.97 -24.69
N LYS A 59 -10.73 -42.10 -23.98
CA LYS A 59 -10.40 -42.41 -22.59
C LYS A 59 -8.90 -42.70 -22.44
N MET A 60 -8.44 -42.50 -21.21
CA MET A 60 -7.08 -42.65 -20.67
C MET A 60 -6.41 -44.01 -20.90
N LYS A 61 -5.06 -44.05 -20.80
CA LYS A 61 -4.31 -45.19 -20.26
C LYS A 61 -3.09 -44.71 -19.44
N PHE A 62 -3.17 -44.98 -18.15
CA PHE A 62 -2.02 -45.17 -17.25
C PHE A 62 -1.50 -46.59 -17.42
N ALA A 63 -0.20 -46.79 -17.31
CA ALA A 63 0.42 -48.06 -16.95
C ALA A 63 1.68 -47.78 -16.13
N SER A 64 1.66 -48.23 -14.87
CA SER A 64 2.85 -48.50 -14.06
C SER A 64 3.19 -49.98 -14.21
N SER A 65 4.48 -50.31 -14.23
CA SER A 65 4.96 -51.59 -13.71
C SER A 65 6.41 -51.44 -13.22
N SER A 66 6.61 -51.72 -11.93
CA SER A 66 7.89 -52.04 -11.30
C SER A 66 8.46 -53.36 -11.84
N ALA A 67 9.78 -53.45 -11.92
CA ALA A 67 10.52 -54.66 -11.64
C ALA A 67 11.91 -54.27 -11.11
N GLU A 68 12.26 -54.82 -9.95
CA GLU A 68 13.52 -54.64 -9.25
C GLU A 68 14.64 -55.44 -9.92
N THR A 69 15.86 -54.90 -9.89
CA THR A 69 17.12 -55.66 -9.77
C THR A 69 18.26 -54.68 -9.47
N GLU A 70 18.94 -54.88 -8.33
CA GLU A 70 20.26 -54.33 -7.95
C GLU A 70 21.17 -55.53 -7.63
N PRO A 71 22.51 -55.38 -7.44
CA PRO A 71 23.40 -54.29 -7.84
C PRO A 71 24.68 -54.80 -8.54
N THR A 72 25.39 -53.94 -9.27
CA THR A 72 26.86 -54.09 -9.45
C THR A 72 27.48 -52.71 -9.62
N SER A 73 28.37 -52.40 -8.69
CA SER A 73 29.11 -51.16 -8.54
C SER A 73 30.05 -50.89 -9.71
N GLN A 74 29.96 -49.69 -10.30
CA GLN A 74 31.13 -48.95 -10.78
C GLN A 74 30.82 -47.46 -10.91
N THR A 75 31.43 -46.71 -10.00
CA THR A 75 31.45 -45.25 -9.92
C THR A 75 32.01 -44.63 -11.20
N THR A 76 31.18 -43.90 -11.94
CA THR A 76 31.65 -42.77 -12.75
C THR A 76 30.84 -41.55 -12.36
N ILE A 77 31.53 -40.56 -11.79
CA ILE A 77 30.96 -39.26 -11.42
C ILE A 77 30.65 -38.55 -12.74
N SER A 78 29.44 -38.74 -13.24
CA SER A 78 28.86 -37.90 -14.27
C SER A 78 28.30 -36.67 -13.57
N ASP A 79 28.97 -35.54 -13.78
CA ASP A 79 28.58 -34.21 -13.34
C ASP A 79 27.36 -33.74 -14.15
N ASP A 80 26.26 -34.46 -13.98
CA ASP A 80 24.99 -34.18 -14.65
C ASP A 80 24.26 -33.13 -13.81
N SER A 81 24.83 -31.92 -13.80
CA SER A 81 24.14 -30.74 -13.34
C SER A 81 22.91 -30.57 -14.23
N LYS A 82 21.77 -31.12 -13.79
CA LYS A 82 20.48 -30.99 -14.46
C LYS A 82 20.31 -29.54 -14.86
N THR A 83 20.45 -29.26 -16.15
CA THR A 83 20.26 -27.92 -16.69
C THR A 83 18.88 -27.48 -16.26
N GLY A 84 18.85 -26.48 -15.37
CA GLY A 84 17.60 -25.94 -14.86
C GLY A 84 16.73 -25.51 -16.04
N ARG A 85 15.41 -25.40 -15.83
CA ARG A 85 14.50 -24.90 -16.88
C ARG A 85 15.04 -23.59 -17.45
N GLY A 86 15.40 -23.60 -18.73
CA GLY A 86 15.93 -22.45 -19.44
C GLY A 86 14.93 -21.28 -19.51
N MET A 87 15.41 -20.13 -19.99
CA MET A 87 14.59 -18.94 -20.17
C MET A 87 13.39 -19.23 -21.09
N SER A 88 12.17 -18.93 -20.62
CA SER A 88 10.98 -19.03 -21.45
C SER A 88 10.97 -17.96 -22.54
N THR A 89 10.81 -18.39 -23.80
CA THR A 89 10.65 -17.56 -25.00
C THR A 89 9.20 -17.47 -25.49
N MET A 90 8.27 -18.21 -24.86
CA MET A 90 6.83 -18.25 -25.19
C MET A 90 6.51 -18.47 -26.70
N PRO A 91 7.12 -19.47 -27.39
CA PRO A 91 6.93 -19.65 -28.84
C PRO A 91 5.47 -19.94 -29.22
N ARG A 92 4.70 -20.56 -28.31
CA ARG A 92 3.26 -20.82 -28.51
C ARG A 92 2.44 -19.53 -28.69
N VAL A 93 2.78 -18.47 -27.97
CA VAL A 93 2.10 -17.17 -28.09
C VAL A 93 2.42 -16.54 -29.44
N VAL A 94 3.68 -16.63 -29.88
CA VAL A 94 4.11 -16.16 -31.21
C VAL A 94 3.38 -16.92 -32.31
N LYS A 95 3.27 -18.25 -32.21
CA LYS A 95 2.53 -19.09 -33.16
C LYS A 95 1.04 -18.71 -33.24
N ARG A 96 0.37 -18.51 -32.10
CA ARG A 96 -1.05 -18.08 -32.07
C ARG A 96 -1.25 -16.70 -32.67
N LYS A 97 -0.32 -15.76 -32.42
CA LYS A 97 -0.34 -14.43 -33.02
C LYS A 97 -0.32 -14.52 -34.55
N LEU A 98 0.52 -15.38 -35.12
CA LEU A 98 0.55 -15.62 -36.58
C LEU A 98 -0.77 -16.22 -37.09
N GLN A 99 -1.41 -17.07 -36.29
CA GLN A 99 -2.73 -17.63 -36.58
C GLN A 99 -3.90 -16.66 -36.28
N LYS A 100 -3.63 -15.42 -35.88
CA LYS A 100 -4.61 -14.40 -35.47
C LYS A 100 -5.55 -14.84 -34.33
N LEU A 101 -5.14 -15.84 -33.54
CA LEU A 101 -5.87 -16.30 -32.37
C LEU A 101 -5.45 -15.45 -31.15
N ARG A 102 -6.38 -14.65 -30.63
CA ARG A 102 -6.19 -13.80 -29.45
C ARG A 102 -7.04 -14.32 -28.30
N PRO A 103 -6.46 -15.03 -27.31
CA PRO A 103 -7.21 -15.45 -26.13
C PRO A 103 -7.74 -14.24 -25.36
N ILE A 104 -8.98 -14.35 -24.88
CA ILE A 104 -9.63 -13.32 -24.05
C ILE A 104 -9.08 -13.43 -22.63
N VAL A 105 -8.67 -12.28 -22.07
CA VAL A 105 -8.24 -12.20 -20.67
C VAL A 105 -9.45 -11.95 -19.79
N GLU A 106 -9.70 -12.89 -18.88
CA GLU A 106 -10.78 -12.80 -17.90
C GLU A 106 -10.36 -11.94 -16.70
N TYR A 107 -11.33 -11.23 -16.13
CA TYR A 107 -11.13 -10.38 -14.97
C TYR A 107 -12.20 -10.67 -13.91
N ASN A 108 -11.78 -10.71 -12.65
CA ASN A 108 -12.72 -10.83 -11.53
C ASN A 108 -13.46 -9.49 -11.27
N LYS A 109 -14.45 -9.52 -10.37
CA LYS A 109 -15.25 -8.36 -9.92
C LYS A 109 -14.42 -7.17 -9.39
N ARG A 110 -13.16 -7.40 -9.01
CA ARG A 110 -12.22 -6.37 -8.55
C ARG A 110 -11.27 -5.87 -9.66
N GLY A 111 -11.50 -6.26 -10.92
CA GLY A 111 -10.70 -5.88 -12.09
C GLY A 111 -9.32 -6.54 -12.13
N LYS A 112 -9.12 -7.68 -11.44
CA LYS A 112 -7.85 -8.44 -11.48
C LYS A 112 -7.96 -9.56 -12.50
N GLY A 113 -6.92 -9.72 -13.33
CA GLY A 113 -6.88 -10.77 -14.33
C GLY A 113 -6.75 -12.16 -13.71
N ILE A 114 -7.57 -13.10 -14.18
CA ILE A 114 -7.65 -14.48 -13.71
C ILE A 114 -7.57 -15.47 -14.88
N GLY A 115 -7.48 -16.76 -14.57
CA GLY A 115 -7.43 -17.82 -15.58
C GLY A 115 -6.09 -18.03 -16.29
N GLN A 116 -6.11 -18.98 -17.23
CA GLN A 116 -4.93 -19.43 -17.96
C GLN A 116 -4.43 -18.38 -18.96
N ALA A 117 -5.34 -17.70 -19.67
CA ALA A 117 -4.99 -16.66 -20.64
C ALA A 117 -4.23 -15.50 -19.97
N HIS A 118 -4.70 -15.05 -18.81
CA HIS A 118 -3.99 -14.04 -18.02
C HIS A 118 -2.60 -14.51 -17.60
N SER A 119 -2.48 -15.75 -17.12
CA SER A 119 -1.18 -16.31 -16.70
C SER A 119 -0.17 -16.36 -17.85
N GLU A 120 -0.61 -16.74 -19.04
CA GLU A 120 0.22 -16.73 -20.25
C GLU A 120 0.59 -15.32 -20.69
N MET A 121 -0.35 -14.38 -20.65
CA MET A 121 -0.09 -12.96 -20.91
C MET A 121 0.98 -12.41 -19.95
N GLN A 122 0.89 -12.72 -18.65
CA GLN A 122 1.89 -12.30 -17.65
C GLN A 122 3.29 -12.87 -17.94
N SER A 123 3.37 -14.09 -18.49
CA SER A 123 4.63 -14.68 -18.96
C SER A 123 5.15 -13.98 -20.23
N HIS A 124 4.28 -13.70 -21.20
CA HIS A 124 4.63 -12.99 -22.43
C HIS A 124 5.13 -11.57 -22.13
N ILE A 125 4.44 -10.80 -21.28
CA ILE A 125 4.90 -9.48 -20.80
C ILE A 125 6.30 -9.58 -20.18
N GLY A 126 6.58 -10.65 -19.44
CA GLY A 126 7.91 -10.91 -18.89
C GLY A 126 8.98 -11.06 -19.97
N VAL A 127 8.69 -11.75 -21.08
CA VAL A 127 9.61 -11.86 -22.22
C VAL A 127 9.85 -10.49 -22.85
N LEU A 128 8.78 -9.74 -23.12
CA LEU A 128 8.85 -8.39 -23.70
C LEU A 128 9.69 -7.47 -22.82
N ALA A 129 9.40 -7.41 -21.52
CA ALA A 129 10.09 -6.55 -20.56
C ALA A 129 11.59 -6.85 -20.44
N ARG A 130 12.02 -8.10 -20.58
CA ARG A 130 13.46 -8.46 -20.57
C ARG A 130 14.15 -8.10 -21.86
N SER A 131 13.49 -8.35 -23.00
CA SER A 131 14.07 -8.20 -24.33
C SER A 131 14.12 -6.74 -24.85
N ARG A 132 13.14 -5.91 -24.49
CA ARG A 132 12.95 -4.57 -25.09
C ARG A 132 13.34 -3.42 -24.19
N VAL A 133 13.41 -3.62 -22.87
CA VAL A 133 13.65 -2.54 -21.92
C VAL A 133 15.14 -2.49 -21.56
N PRO A 134 15.82 -1.34 -21.75
CA PRO A 134 17.23 -1.20 -21.40
C PRO A 134 17.53 -1.48 -19.92
N LEU A 135 18.72 -2.02 -19.66
CA LEU A 135 19.21 -2.31 -18.31
C LEU A 135 19.81 -1.07 -17.62
N VAL A 136 20.25 -0.07 -18.39
CA VAL A 136 20.98 1.09 -17.86
C VAL A 136 20.06 2.04 -17.09
N ASP A 137 18.80 2.18 -17.50
CA ASP A 137 17.86 3.12 -16.88
C ASP A 137 17.59 2.84 -15.40
N LYS A 138 17.71 3.87 -14.55
CA LYS A 138 17.53 3.71 -13.09
C LYS A 138 16.06 3.58 -12.70
N LYS A 139 15.15 4.28 -13.39
CA LYS A 139 13.72 4.35 -13.03
C LYS A 139 12.80 4.04 -14.21
N TRP A 140 11.66 3.40 -13.94
CA TRP A 140 10.66 3.12 -14.98
C TRP A 140 10.10 4.38 -15.66
N SER A 141 10.07 5.51 -14.93
CA SER A 141 9.64 6.80 -15.47
C SER A 141 10.58 7.34 -16.55
N GLN A 142 11.87 7.00 -16.50
CA GLN A 142 12.89 7.46 -17.45
C GLN A 142 12.87 6.70 -18.77
N ILE A 143 12.29 5.50 -18.78
CA ILE A 143 12.16 4.71 -20.01
C ILE A 143 11.31 5.47 -21.02
N PRO A 144 11.77 5.62 -22.26
CA PRO A 144 11.06 6.40 -23.26
C PRO A 144 9.70 5.78 -23.61
N LYS A 145 8.76 6.64 -24.02
CA LYS A 145 7.34 6.31 -24.13
C LYS A 145 7.05 5.33 -25.26
N ASP A 146 7.85 5.39 -26.32
CA ASP A 146 7.86 4.47 -27.46
C ASP A 146 8.08 3.01 -27.04
N ILE A 147 9.06 2.72 -26.18
CA ILE A 147 9.31 1.35 -25.69
C ILE A 147 8.12 0.84 -24.88
N LYS A 148 7.52 1.71 -24.07
CA LYS A 148 6.29 1.37 -23.32
C LYS A 148 5.14 1.07 -24.27
N GLU A 149 4.97 1.86 -25.32
CA GLU A 149 3.94 1.64 -26.33
C GLU A 149 4.14 0.33 -27.07
N GLN A 150 5.37 0.02 -27.50
CA GLN A 150 5.69 -1.25 -28.16
C GLN A 150 5.38 -2.47 -27.28
N ILE A 151 5.61 -2.39 -25.96
CA ILE A 151 5.25 -3.46 -25.03
C ILE A 151 3.73 -3.62 -24.97
N TRP A 152 3.00 -2.51 -24.93
CA TRP A 152 1.54 -2.52 -24.94
C TRP A 152 0.99 -3.11 -26.23
N GLU A 153 1.40 -2.61 -27.39
CA GLU A 153 0.97 -3.08 -28.71
C GLU A 153 1.29 -4.57 -28.91
N ALA A 154 2.46 -5.03 -28.48
CA ALA A 154 2.82 -6.44 -28.55
C ALA A 154 1.90 -7.33 -27.69
N ALA A 155 1.52 -6.87 -26.50
CA ALA A 155 0.59 -7.58 -25.64
C ALA A 155 -0.84 -7.56 -26.20
N ASP A 156 -1.31 -6.41 -26.67
CA ASP A 156 -2.66 -6.25 -27.25
C ASP A 156 -2.81 -7.05 -28.53
N MET A 157 -1.79 -7.10 -29.40
CA MET A 157 -1.83 -7.98 -30.58
C MET A 157 -1.93 -9.47 -30.23
N ALA A 158 -1.44 -9.91 -29.07
CA ALA A 158 -1.40 -11.32 -28.68
C ALA A 158 -2.61 -11.77 -27.86
N PHE A 159 -3.28 -10.85 -27.16
CA PHE A 159 -4.39 -11.14 -26.24
C PHE A 159 -5.50 -10.11 -26.38
N VAL A 160 -6.76 -10.48 -26.13
CA VAL A 160 -7.85 -9.49 -26.01
C VAL A 160 -7.84 -8.98 -24.57
N VAL A 161 -7.37 -7.74 -24.40
CA VAL A 161 -7.23 -7.09 -23.09
C VAL A 161 -8.40 -6.12 -22.88
N GLY A 162 -9.04 -6.18 -21.71
CA GLY A 162 -10.18 -5.32 -21.38
C GLY A 162 -9.82 -3.82 -21.23
N GLN A 163 -10.85 -2.97 -21.16
CA GLN A 163 -10.69 -1.53 -20.97
C GLN A 163 -9.86 -1.21 -19.71
N GLY A 164 -8.90 -0.27 -19.85
CA GLY A 164 -7.95 0.07 -18.77
C GLY A 164 -6.80 -0.93 -18.57
N GLY A 165 -6.74 -2.01 -19.35
CA GLY A 165 -5.69 -3.04 -19.22
C GLY A 165 -4.28 -2.57 -19.57
N LYS A 166 -4.12 -1.48 -20.35
CA LYS A 166 -2.81 -0.89 -20.67
C LYS A 166 -1.99 -0.56 -19.44
N ASN A 167 -2.59 0.11 -18.46
CA ASN A 167 -1.90 0.46 -17.22
C ASN A 167 -1.47 -0.78 -16.42
N SER A 168 -2.30 -1.84 -16.44
CA SER A 168 -1.99 -3.12 -15.80
C SER A 168 -0.82 -3.83 -16.48
N VAL A 169 -0.82 -3.87 -17.82
CA VAL A 169 0.26 -4.45 -18.64
C VAL A 169 1.57 -3.72 -18.38
N LEU A 170 1.58 -2.38 -18.46
CA LEU A 170 2.77 -1.57 -18.25
C LEU A 170 3.28 -1.66 -16.80
N SER A 171 2.38 -1.70 -15.81
CA SER A 171 2.77 -1.90 -14.41
C SER A 171 3.39 -3.29 -14.18
N SER A 172 2.88 -4.32 -14.85
CA SER A 172 3.47 -5.65 -14.82
C SER A 172 4.84 -5.68 -15.51
N ALA A 173 4.96 -5.06 -16.69
CA ALA A 173 6.24 -4.93 -17.39
C ALA A 173 7.30 -4.26 -16.51
N ALA A 174 6.93 -3.15 -15.85
CA ALA A 174 7.79 -2.44 -14.91
C ALA A 174 8.29 -3.32 -13.76
N LYS A 175 7.39 -4.13 -13.19
CA LYS A 175 7.75 -5.07 -12.14
C LYS A 175 8.69 -6.15 -12.67
N LYS A 176 8.36 -6.80 -13.79
CA LYS A 176 9.17 -7.89 -14.37
C LYS A 176 10.55 -7.42 -14.81
N TRP A 177 10.67 -6.19 -15.30
CA TRP A 177 11.95 -5.56 -15.58
C TRP A 177 12.82 -5.38 -14.32
N LYS A 178 12.23 -4.91 -13.21
CA LYS A 178 12.93 -4.83 -11.92
C LYS A 178 13.32 -6.20 -11.38
N ASP A 179 12.42 -7.17 -11.46
CA ASP A 179 12.67 -8.55 -11.03
C ASP A 179 13.80 -9.18 -11.86
N PHE A 180 13.87 -8.88 -13.17
CA PHE A 180 14.95 -9.33 -14.04
C PHE A 180 16.29 -8.72 -13.65
N LYS A 181 16.34 -7.40 -13.42
CA LYS A 181 17.55 -6.74 -12.90
C LYS A 181 18.01 -7.35 -11.58
N SER A 182 17.09 -7.60 -10.64
CA SER A 182 17.41 -8.26 -9.37
C SER A 182 17.95 -9.68 -9.58
N THR A 183 17.40 -10.43 -10.55
CA THR A 183 17.88 -11.76 -10.92
C THR A 183 19.30 -11.72 -11.45
N LEU A 184 19.59 -10.78 -12.38
CA LEU A 184 20.94 -10.57 -12.92
C LEU A 184 21.93 -10.23 -11.80
N THR A 185 21.58 -9.30 -10.93
CA THR A 185 22.44 -8.89 -9.82
C THR A 185 22.72 -10.05 -8.86
N ARG A 186 21.70 -10.79 -8.43
CA ARG A 186 21.84 -11.83 -7.41
C ARG A 186 22.60 -13.08 -7.89
N HIS A 187 22.43 -13.47 -9.15
CA HIS A 187 23.01 -14.72 -9.66
C HIS A 187 24.27 -14.53 -10.48
N TYR A 188 24.46 -13.37 -11.11
CA TYR A 188 25.54 -13.17 -12.08
C TYR A 188 26.48 -12.01 -11.72
N ILE A 189 26.18 -11.22 -10.67
CA ILE A 189 27.04 -10.11 -10.24
C ILE A 189 27.55 -10.32 -8.82
N LEU A 190 26.64 -10.40 -7.83
CA LEU A 190 27.01 -10.51 -6.42
C LEU A 190 27.90 -11.73 -6.09
N PRO A 191 27.70 -12.92 -6.69
CA PRO A 191 28.58 -14.06 -6.43
C PRO A 191 30.01 -13.91 -7.00
N TYR A 192 30.20 -12.99 -7.95
CA TYR A 192 31.44 -12.84 -8.72
C TYR A 192 32.04 -11.43 -8.59
N THR A 193 31.73 -10.72 -7.50
CA THR A 193 32.21 -9.35 -7.25
C THR A 193 33.74 -9.23 -7.31
N ASN A 194 34.45 -10.29 -6.95
CA ASN A 194 35.92 -10.35 -6.95
C ASN A 194 36.49 -10.90 -8.29
N ASP A 195 35.67 -11.57 -9.11
CA ASP A 195 36.09 -12.27 -10.33
C ASP A 195 35.76 -11.43 -11.57
N LYS A 196 36.63 -10.46 -11.92
CA LYS A 196 36.40 -9.56 -13.06
C LYS A 196 36.22 -10.27 -14.40
N GLU A 197 36.89 -11.41 -14.61
CA GLU A 197 36.80 -12.18 -15.85
C GLU A 197 35.38 -12.73 -16.08
N LYS A 198 34.74 -13.25 -15.02
CA LYS A 198 33.37 -13.78 -15.08
C LYS A 198 32.32 -12.68 -15.26
N LEU A 199 32.65 -11.44 -14.91
CA LEU A 199 31.80 -10.27 -15.13
C LEU A 199 32.01 -9.62 -16.50
N SER A 200 33.05 -10.00 -17.25
CA SER A 200 33.43 -9.34 -18.50
C SER A 200 32.44 -9.57 -19.65
N GLN A 201 31.65 -10.65 -19.58
CA GLN A 201 30.68 -11.03 -20.60
C GLN A 201 29.28 -11.18 -19.98
N PRO A 202 28.23 -10.82 -20.72
CA PRO A 202 26.87 -11.07 -20.29
C PRO A 202 26.60 -12.59 -20.19
N PRO A 203 25.67 -13.03 -19.32
CA PRO A 203 25.37 -14.45 -19.19
C PRO A 203 24.87 -15.05 -20.51
N GLU A 204 25.37 -16.24 -20.87
CA GLU A 204 25.02 -16.89 -22.14
C GLU A 204 23.51 -17.15 -22.30
N THR A 205 22.80 -17.32 -21.19
CA THR A 205 21.33 -17.45 -21.16
C THR A 205 20.61 -16.23 -21.77
N TYR A 206 21.22 -15.05 -21.75
CA TYR A 206 20.64 -13.78 -22.16
C TYR A 206 21.42 -13.13 -23.30
N LYS A 207 21.54 -13.85 -24.44
CA LYS A 207 22.27 -13.40 -25.65
C LYS A 207 21.81 -12.05 -26.24
N PHE A 208 20.60 -11.59 -25.89
CA PHE A 208 20.08 -10.30 -26.32
C PHE A 208 20.62 -9.11 -25.50
N ILE A 209 21.42 -9.34 -24.46
CA ILE A 209 22.06 -8.27 -23.70
C ILE A 209 23.35 -7.88 -24.42
N GLU A 210 23.41 -6.65 -24.92
CA GLU A 210 24.63 -6.11 -25.50
C GLU A 210 25.72 -5.92 -24.44
N LYS A 211 26.98 -6.17 -24.83
CA LYS A 211 28.13 -6.07 -23.91
C LYS A 211 28.25 -4.69 -23.27
N ALA A 212 28.10 -3.61 -24.04
CA ALA A 212 28.16 -2.24 -23.52
C ALA A 212 27.10 -1.97 -22.43
N GLN A 213 25.89 -2.49 -22.64
CA GLN A 213 24.79 -2.39 -21.67
C GLN A 213 25.05 -3.25 -20.42
N TRP A 214 25.67 -4.42 -20.58
CA TRP A 214 26.09 -5.26 -19.47
C TRP A 214 27.17 -4.60 -18.61
N ASP A 215 28.23 -4.08 -19.24
CA ASP A 215 29.34 -3.43 -18.56
C ASP A 215 28.86 -2.22 -17.73
N ALA A 216 28.01 -1.37 -18.32
CA ALA A 216 27.39 -0.25 -17.62
C ALA A 216 26.49 -0.71 -16.45
N PHE A 217 25.78 -1.82 -16.62
CA PHE A 217 24.95 -2.39 -15.56
C PHE A 217 25.79 -2.94 -14.41
N VAL A 218 26.86 -3.69 -14.68
CA VAL A 218 27.78 -4.20 -13.66
C VAL A 218 28.40 -3.05 -12.87
N ALA A 219 28.93 -2.02 -13.54
CA ALA A 219 29.47 -0.84 -12.88
C ALA A 219 28.45 -0.17 -11.95
N SER A 220 27.17 -0.07 -12.37
CA SER A 220 26.11 0.48 -11.53
C SER A 220 25.82 -0.36 -10.28
N ARG A 221 25.96 -1.69 -10.37
CA ARG A 221 25.68 -2.64 -9.26
C ARG A 221 26.85 -2.80 -8.30
N LEU A 222 28.06 -2.45 -8.71
CA LEU A 222 29.25 -2.42 -7.85
C LEU A 222 29.47 -1.05 -7.18
N SER A 223 28.60 -0.08 -7.46
CA SER A 223 28.68 1.25 -6.85
C SER A 223 28.30 1.24 -5.35
N LYS A 224 28.95 2.08 -4.55
CA LYS A 224 28.66 2.27 -3.12
C LYS A 224 27.21 2.68 -2.87
N ASP A 225 26.65 3.52 -3.75
CA ASP A 225 25.24 3.95 -3.69
C ASP A 225 24.29 2.76 -3.77
N PHE A 226 24.57 1.81 -4.68
CA PHE A 226 23.75 0.62 -4.81
C PHE A 226 23.90 -0.31 -3.61
N GLU A 227 25.11 -0.51 -3.10
CA GLU A 227 25.38 -1.35 -1.93
C GLU A 227 24.59 -0.87 -0.70
N SER A 228 24.61 0.44 -0.43
CA SER A 228 23.86 1.04 0.67
C SER A 228 22.35 0.79 0.54
N VAL A 229 21.77 1.10 -0.63
CA VAL A 229 20.34 0.88 -0.91
C VAL A 229 19.98 -0.62 -0.85
N HIS A 230 20.85 -1.49 -1.36
CA HIS A 230 20.66 -2.92 -1.34
C HIS A 230 20.61 -3.47 0.09
N SER A 231 21.55 -3.05 0.95
CA SER A 231 21.62 -3.43 2.35
C SER A 231 20.36 -2.99 3.13
N GLN A 232 19.94 -1.73 2.97
CA GLN A 232 18.69 -1.24 3.57
C GLN A 232 17.47 -2.07 3.17
N HIS A 233 17.34 -2.39 1.87
CA HIS A 233 16.22 -3.21 1.40
C HIS A 233 16.31 -4.68 1.85
N ALA A 234 17.51 -5.23 2.05
CA ALA A 234 17.70 -6.56 2.61
C ALA A 234 17.20 -6.61 4.07
N GLN A 235 17.58 -5.63 4.89
CA GLN A 235 17.10 -5.50 6.27
C GLN A 235 15.57 -5.32 6.35
N ILE A 236 14.97 -4.54 5.44
CA ILE A 236 13.50 -4.39 5.38
C ILE A 236 12.84 -5.73 5.01
N ARG A 237 13.43 -6.50 4.09
CA ARG A 237 12.90 -7.78 3.66
C ARG A 237 12.96 -8.83 4.77
N GLU A 238 14.02 -8.81 5.58
CA GLU A 238 14.21 -9.70 6.73
C GLU A 238 13.09 -9.54 7.79
N LYS A 239 12.58 -8.31 7.96
CA LYS A 239 11.45 -8.04 8.86
C LYS A 239 10.10 -8.61 8.39
N LEU A 240 10.02 -9.20 7.19
CA LEU A 240 8.76 -9.78 6.72
C LEU A 240 8.49 -11.15 7.36
N GLU A 241 7.66 -11.13 8.39
CA GLU A 241 7.34 -12.29 9.23
C GLU A 241 6.44 -13.32 8.54
N TYR A 242 5.36 -12.90 7.87
CA TYR A 242 4.30 -13.81 7.42
C TYR A 242 4.30 -14.04 5.90
N ASN A 243 5.27 -14.80 5.38
CA ASN A 243 5.37 -15.13 3.96
C ASN A 243 4.21 -16.01 3.46
N HIS A 244 3.68 -15.71 2.27
CA HIS A 244 2.60 -16.49 1.64
C HIS A 244 3.14 -17.49 0.60
N ARG A 245 2.32 -18.50 0.24
CA ARG A 245 2.68 -19.63 -0.63
C ARG A 245 1.90 -19.70 -1.96
N LEU A 246 1.24 -18.61 -2.35
CA LEU A 246 0.30 -18.50 -3.49
C LEU A 246 0.89 -18.64 -4.90
N SER A 247 2.19 -18.89 -5.04
CA SER A 247 2.87 -19.08 -6.34
C SER A 247 2.47 -18.02 -7.38
N ARG A 248 2.32 -18.40 -8.65
CA ARG A 248 1.98 -17.51 -9.77
C ARG A 248 0.54 -17.00 -9.76
N LYS A 249 -0.40 -17.74 -9.14
CA LYS A 249 -1.83 -17.39 -9.13
C LYS A 249 -2.13 -16.20 -8.22
N GLY A 250 -1.37 -16.03 -7.14
CA GLY A 250 -1.57 -14.94 -6.18
C GLY A 250 -2.92 -15.04 -5.47
N TYR A 251 -3.34 -13.92 -4.84
CA TYR A 251 -4.60 -13.88 -4.09
C TYR A 251 -5.84 -13.89 -4.99
N ALA A 252 -5.79 -13.18 -6.14
CA ALA A 252 -6.92 -13.14 -7.07
C ALA A 252 -7.28 -14.54 -7.58
N GLY A 253 -6.28 -15.34 -7.98
CA GLY A 253 -6.52 -16.71 -8.40
C GLY A 253 -6.84 -17.67 -7.24
N LEU A 254 -6.56 -17.31 -5.98
CA LEU A 254 -7.00 -18.09 -4.82
C LEU A 254 -8.48 -17.82 -4.51
N GLU A 255 -8.88 -16.55 -4.51
CA GLU A 255 -10.27 -16.11 -4.33
C GLU A 255 -11.18 -16.79 -5.36
N ASP A 256 -10.76 -16.78 -6.63
CA ASP A 256 -11.44 -17.44 -7.76
C ASP A 256 -11.64 -18.95 -7.55
N GLN A 257 -10.58 -19.68 -7.13
CA GLN A 257 -10.68 -21.11 -6.81
C GLN A 257 -11.61 -21.40 -5.64
N LEU A 258 -11.64 -20.53 -4.63
CA LEU A 258 -12.51 -20.71 -3.48
C LEU A 258 -13.96 -20.42 -3.85
N GLU A 259 -14.20 -19.43 -4.71
CA GLU A 259 -15.54 -19.07 -5.21
C GLU A 259 -16.12 -20.19 -6.09
N GLU A 260 -15.29 -20.89 -6.88
CA GLU A 260 -15.69 -22.10 -7.61
C GLU A 260 -16.12 -23.24 -6.66
N THR A 261 -15.44 -23.41 -5.53
CA THR A 261 -15.75 -24.49 -4.57
C THR A 261 -16.92 -24.17 -3.63
N MET A 262 -17.19 -22.88 -3.39
CA MET A 262 -18.22 -22.41 -2.46
C MET A 262 -18.98 -21.23 -3.10
N PRO A 263 -19.79 -21.49 -4.14
CA PRO A 263 -20.48 -20.44 -4.86
C PRO A 263 -21.44 -19.68 -3.93
N GLY A 264 -21.38 -18.35 -3.96
CA GLY A 264 -22.29 -17.47 -3.21
C GLY A 264 -21.86 -17.15 -1.77
N VAL A 265 -20.80 -17.78 -1.24
CA VAL A 265 -20.26 -17.44 0.08
C VAL A 265 -19.27 -16.27 -0.06
N GLU A 266 -19.49 -15.19 0.69
CA GLU A 266 -18.53 -14.09 0.75
C GLU A 266 -17.24 -14.57 1.45
N ILE A 267 -16.14 -14.63 0.69
CA ILE A 267 -14.86 -15.11 1.22
C ILE A 267 -14.19 -13.99 1.98
N ASP A 268 -14.17 -14.11 3.30
CA ASP A 268 -13.46 -13.15 4.14
C ASP A 268 -11.94 -13.16 3.90
N ARG A 269 -11.31 -11.99 4.02
CA ARG A 269 -9.87 -11.87 3.79
C ARG A 269 -9.02 -12.57 4.84
N SER A 270 -9.53 -12.83 6.06
CA SER A 270 -8.82 -13.65 7.04
C SER A 270 -8.71 -15.10 6.57
N THR A 271 -9.77 -15.62 5.93
CA THR A 271 -9.78 -16.93 5.27
C THR A 271 -8.78 -16.97 4.12
N LEU A 272 -8.75 -15.95 3.26
CA LEU A 272 -7.73 -15.84 2.20
C LEU A 272 -6.31 -15.79 2.75
N TRP A 273 -6.09 -15.02 3.82
CA TRP A 273 -4.78 -14.91 4.46
C TRP A 273 -4.31 -16.26 5.03
N LYS A 274 -5.20 -17.00 5.69
CA LYS A 274 -4.92 -18.34 6.24
C LYS A 274 -4.63 -19.34 5.12
N ARG A 275 -5.53 -19.45 4.14
CA ARG A 275 -5.40 -20.38 3.00
C ARG A 275 -4.13 -20.11 2.18
N ALA A 276 -3.73 -18.85 2.05
CA ALA A 276 -2.50 -18.45 1.38
C ALA A 276 -1.20 -18.95 2.03
N ARG A 277 -1.26 -19.44 3.28
CA ARG A 277 -0.09 -19.91 4.06
C ARG A 277 -0.11 -21.41 4.31
N GLN A 278 -1.17 -22.09 3.90
CA GLN A 278 -1.25 -23.54 3.97
C GLN A 278 -0.39 -24.19 2.89
N ASP A 279 0.10 -25.39 3.20
CA ASP A 279 0.70 -26.30 2.24
C ASP A 279 -0.38 -27.09 1.47
N LYS A 280 0.06 -28.08 0.69
CA LYS A 280 -0.83 -28.93 -0.11
C LYS A 280 -1.71 -29.84 0.76
N HIS A 281 -1.31 -30.11 2.00
CA HIS A 281 -2.01 -30.94 2.97
C HIS A 281 -2.91 -30.11 3.91
N GLY A 282 -2.88 -28.77 3.80
CA GLY A 282 -3.65 -27.86 4.64
C GLY A 282 -2.89 -27.39 5.89
N ASN A 283 -1.64 -27.82 6.10
CA ASN A 283 -0.85 -27.46 7.27
C ASN A 283 -0.17 -26.09 7.07
N ILE A 284 0.08 -25.39 8.17
CA ILE A 284 0.88 -24.17 8.19
C ILE A 284 2.23 -24.51 8.82
N PRO A 285 3.32 -24.62 8.03
CA PRO A 285 4.59 -25.13 8.55
C PRO A 285 5.28 -24.20 9.55
N ASP A 286 5.08 -22.88 9.44
CA ASP A 286 5.70 -21.90 10.32
C ASP A 286 4.89 -21.79 11.63
N PRO A 287 5.47 -22.12 12.81
CA PRO A 287 4.76 -22.10 14.08
C PRO A 287 4.18 -20.73 14.43
N LYS A 288 4.89 -19.64 14.16
CA LYS A 288 4.40 -18.27 14.44
C LYS A 288 3.19 -17.93 13.59
N VAL A 289 3.22 -18.35 12.33
CA VAL A 289 2.08 -18.18 11.41
C VAL A 289 0.91 -19.06 11.85
N ALA A 290 1.19 -20.26 12.34
CA ALA A 290 0.16 -21.19 12.82
C ALA A 290 -0.55 -20.64 14.07
N GLU A 291 0.17 -20.02 15.01
CA GLU A 291 -0.43 -19.32 16.16
C GLU A 291 -1.38 -18.21 15.72
N LYS A 292 -0.97 -17.37 14.76
CA LYS A 292 -1.84 -16.33 14.20
C LYS A 292 -3.05 -16.92 13.47
N ALA A 293 -2.91 -18.05 12.79
CA ALA A 293 -4.04 -18.74 12.18
C ALA A 293 -5.03 -19.28 13.21
N LYS A 294 -4.55 -19.84 14.33
CA LYS A 294 -5.42 -20.25 15.45
C LYS A 294 -6.18 -19.07 16.07
N LEU A 295 -5.49 -17.93 16.24
CA LEU A 295 -6.13 -16.70 16.74
C LEU A 295 -7.22 -16.21 15.77
N ILE A 296 -6.98 -16.28 14.46
CA ILE A 296 -8.00 -15.96 13.45
C ILE A 296 -9.21 -16.88 13.61
N ASP A 297 -8.99 -18.20 13.79
CA ASP A 297 -10.08 -19.17 13.91
C ASP A 297 -10.93 -18.94 15.17
N GLU A 298 -10.28 -18.62 16.29
CA GLU A 298 -10.97 -18.24 17.53
C GLU A 298 -11.78 -16.94 17.37
N LEU A 299 -11.21 -15.91 16.74
CA LEU A 299 -11.92 -14.66 16.47
C LEU A 299 -13.10 -14.85 15.51
N GLN A 300 -12.96 -15.69 14.47
CA GLN A 300 -14.06 -16.04 13.57
C GLN A 300 -15.21 -16.71 14.34
N LYS A 301 -14.89 -17.62 15.26
CA LYS A 301 -15.87 -18.28 16.13
C LYS A 301 -16.57 -17.29 17.05
N GLN A 302 -15.83 -16.38 17.69
CA GLN A 302 -16.42 -15.35 18.55
C GLN A 302 -17.34 -14.39 17.77
N VAL A 303 -17.02 -14.09 16.52
CA VAL A 303 -17.89 -13.31 15.63
C VAL A 303 -19.16 -14.08 15.28
N SER A 304 -19.07 -15.38 14.95
CA SER A 304 -20.26 -16.19 14.65
C SER A 304 -21.17 -16.39 15.87
N GLU A 305 -20.59 -16.38 17.07
CA GLU A 305 -21.32 -16.44 18.34
C GLU A 305 -21.86 -15.05 18.78
N GLY A 306 -21.56 -13.98 18.05
CA GLY A 306 -22.00 -12.62 18.36
C GLY A 306 -21.29 -11.96 19.55
N LYS A 307 -20.21 -12.57 20.06
CA LYS A 307 -19.41 -12.03 21.18
C LYS A 307 -18.50 -10.88 20.76
N VAL A 308 -18.09 -10.88 19.49
CA VAL A 308 -17.22 -9.87 18.90
C VAL A 308 -17.91 -9.28 17.68
N SER A 309 -18.00 -7.95 17.62
CA SER A 309 -18.50 -7.22 16.46
C SER A 309 -17.34 -6.77 15.58
N VAL A 310 -17.50 -6.93 14.27
CA VAL A 310 -16.54 -6.48 13.25
C VAL A 310 -17.15 -5.36 12.42
N TYR A 311 -16.39 -4.28 12.21
CA TYR A 311 -16.87 -3.15 11.41
C TYR A 311 -15.73 -2.48 10.64
N GLY A 312 -15.95 -2.26 9.34
CA GLY A 312 -15.03 -1.56 8.46
C GLY A 312 -13.61 -2.16 8.48
N SER A 313 -12.62 -1.38 8.90
CA SER A 313 -11.21 -1.79 8.97
C SER A 313 -10.87 -2.64 10.20
N ASN A 314 -11.77 -2.70 11.20
CA ASN A 314 -11.62 -3.49 12.42
C ASN A 314 -12.29 -4.86 12.21
N ASP A 315 -11.75 -5.64 11.29
CA ASP A 315 -12.17 -7.01 11.03
C ASP A 315 -11.26 -8.04 11.71
N VAL A 316 -11.61 -9.32 11.57
CA VAL A 316 -10.89 -10.44 12.18
C VAL A 316 -9.39 -10.41 11.87
N LEU A 317 -9.02 -10.12 10.62
CA LEU A 317 -7.61 -10.13 10.20
C LEU A 317 -6.82 -8.98 10.86
N THR A 318 -7.43 -7.79 10.93
CA THR A 318 -6.84 -6.64 11.64
C THR A 318 -6.74 -6.92 13.14
N MET A 319 -7.73 -7.57 13.76
CA MET A 319 -7.68 -7.93 15.17
C MET A 319 -6.55 -8.94 15.48
N ALA A 320 -6.34 -9.94 14.62
CA ALA A 320 -5.31 -10.95 14.84
C ALA A 320 -3.87 -10.46 14.59
N LEU A 321 -3.69 -9.56 13.60
CA LEU A 321 -2.38 -9.13 13.11
C LEU A 321 -2.04 -7.66 13.39
N GLY A 322 -2.93 -6.94 14.08
CA GLY A 322 -2.81 -5.50 14.32
C GLY A 322 -3.20 -4.64 13.12
N PRO A 323 -2.99 -3.30 13.18
CA PRO A 323 -3.39 -2.36 12.13
C PRO A 323 -2.79 -2.64 10.75
N GLU A 324 -3.50 -2.24 9.69
CA GLU A 324 -2.99 -2.33 8.31
C GLU A 324 -1.85 -1.34 8.04
N HIS A 325 -0.91 -1.74 7.19
CA HIS A 325 0.12 -0.81 6.71
C HIS A 325 -0.46 0.20 5.72
N PRO A 326 0.05 1.45 5.69
CA PRO A 326 -0.38 2.44 4.72
C PRO A 326 -0.26 1.95 3.27
N GLY A 327 -1.32 2.17 2.48
CA GLY A 327 -1.32 1.95 1.03
C GLY A 327 -1.50 0.50 0.56
N ARG A 328 -1.55 -0.50 1.45
CA ARG A 328 -1.77 -1.90 1.07
C ARG A 328 -2.68 -2.62 2.08
N VAL A 329 -3.51 -3.53 1.57
CA VAL A 329 -4.36 -4.40 2.38
C VAL A 329 -3.79 -5.83 2.39
N ARG A 330 -3.64 -6.43 3.57
CA ARG A 330 -3.26 -7.85 3.71
C ARG A 330 -4.41 -8.76 3.25
N GLY A 331 -4.06 -9.91 2.66
CA GLY A 331 -5.03 -10.96 2.30
C GLY A 331 -5.73 -10.81 0.94
N VAL A 332 -5.50 -9.72 0.20
CA VAL A 332 -6.32 -9.40 -1.01
C VAL A 332 -5.49 -9.15 -2.28
N GLY A 333 -4.17 -9.34 -2.22
CA GLY A 333 -3.26 -9.15 -3.36
C GLY A 333 -2.72 -7.73 -3.51
N ALA A 334 -1.98 -7.50 -4.60
CA ALA A 334 -1.29 -6.24 -4.86
C ALA A 334 -2.18 -5.22 -5.58
N GLY A 335 -2.00 -3.94 -5.26
CA GLY A 335 -2.71 -2.84 -5.92
C GLY A 335 -4.18 -2.72 -5.52
N ILE A 336 -4.52 -3.12 -4.30
CA ILE A 336 -5.78 -2.79 -3.63
C ILE A 336 -5.43 -1.92 -2.44
N SER A 337 -5.95 -0.70 -2.42
CA SER A 337 -5.74 0.24 -1.31
C SER A 337 -6.75 -0.01 -0.19
N PRO A 338 -6.41 0.29 1.08
CA PRO A 338 -7.38 0.23 2.18
C PRO A 338 -8.65 1.02 1.90
N ARG A 339 -8.53 2.18 1.23
CA ARG A 339 -9.67 3.00 0.84
C ARG A 339 -10.63 2.28 -0.11
N GLN A 340 -10.08 1.62 -1.13
CA GLN A 340 -10.88 0.87 -2.11
C GLN A 340 -11.51 -0.37 -1.49
N TYR A 341 -10.82 -1.01 -0.54
CA TYR A 341 -11.30 -2.25 0.05
C TYR A 341 -12.39 -2.01 1.12
N PHE A 342 -12.16 -1.06 2.03
CA PHE A 342 -13.07 -0.75 3.14
C PHE A 342 -14.08 0.36 2.79
N ASN A 343 -14.16 0.79 1.53
CA ASN A 343 -15.01 1.90 1.08
C ASN A 343 -14.89 3.18 1.94
N LEU A 344 -13.67 3.50 2.38
CA LEU A 344 -13.43 4.64 3.27
C LEU A 344 -13.70 5.96 2.53
N PRO A 345 -14.29 6.96 3.21
CA PRO A 345 -14.51 8.27 2.61
C PRO A 345 -13.19 8.87 2.11
N LYS A 346 -13.24 9.57 0.98
CA LYS A 346 -12.07 10.30 0.49
C LYS A 346 -11.72 11.35 1.53
N PRO A 347 -10.53 11.33 2.15
CA PRO A 347 -10.14 12.41 3.03
C PRO A 347 -10.14 13.69 2.21
N GLN A 348 -10.86 14.69 2.71
CA GLN A 348 -10.77 16.06 2.22
C GLN A 348 -9.28 16.41 2.17
N ARG A 349 -8.80 16.90 1.01
CA ARG A 349 -7.47 17.51 0.99
C ARG A 349 -7.57 18.78 1.84
N VAL A 350 -7.22 18.68 3.12
CA VAL A 350 -6.94 19.85 3.92
C VAL A 350 -5.71 20.51 3.32
N SER A 351 -5.82 21.80 2.99
CA SER A 351 -4.67 22.50 2.42
C SER A 351 -3.56 22.55 3.47
N PHE A 352 -2.32 22.73 3.01
CA PHE A 352 -1.20 22.97 3.92
C PHE A 352 -1.49 24.18 4.83
N ASP A 353 -2.14 25.21 4.28
CA ASP A 353 -2.55 26.42 4.98
C ASP A 353 -3.56 26.13 6.10
N ASP A 354 -4.52 25.22 5.88
CA ASP A 354 -5.48 24.82 6.91
C ASP A 354 -4.80 24.09 8.07
N ARG A 355 -3.80 23.24 7.78
CA ARG A 355 -3.04 22.55 8.83
C ARG A 355 -2.18 23.52 9.64
N LEU A 356 -1.55 24.50 8.98
CA LEU A 356 -0.79 25.55 9.65
C LEU A 356 -1.69 26.42 10.53
N LYS A 357 -2.86 26.80 10.03
CA LYS A 357 -3.84 27.61 10.75
C LYS A 357 -4.31 26.91 12.03
N GLU A 358 -4.54 25.61 11.97
CA GLU A 358 -4.92 24.83 13.14
C GLU A 358 -3.77 24.70 14.14
N SER A 359 -2.54 24.45 13.69
CA SER A 359 -1.36 24.43 14.57
C SER A 359 -1.13 25.78 15.26
N LEU A 360 -1.28 26.90 14.54
CA LEU A 360 -1.20 28.26 15.11
C LEU A 360 -2.29 28.51 16.16
N ARG A 361 -3.53 28.04 15.92
CA ARG A 361 -4.62 28.15 16.91
C ARG A 361 -4.29 27.42 18.20
N VAL A 362 -3.76 26.20 18.11
CA VAL A 362 -3.37 25.41 19.29
C VAL A 362 -2.27 26.12 20.08
N LEU A 363 -1.23 26.63 19.40
CA LEU A 363 -0.15 27.38 20.05
C LEU A 363 -0.65 28.65 20.73
N LEU A 364 -1.52 29.42 20.06
CA LEU A 364 -2.13 30.61 20.65
C LEU A 364 -2.97 30.27 21.88
N GLN A 365 -3.76 29.19 21.84
CA GLN A 365 -4.53 28.73 23.00
C GLN A 365 -3.64 28.28 24.17
N GLU A 366 -2.48 27.69 23.88
CA GLU A 366 -1.54 27.28 24.91
C GLU A 366 -0.84 28.49 25.55
N GLU A 367 -0.45 29.48 24.74
CA GLU A 367 0.08 30.78 25.17
C GLU A 367 -0.93 31.55 26.03
N THR A 368 -2.20 31.64 25.61
CA THR A 368 -3.23 32.35 26.39
C THR A 368 -3.46 31.68 27.74
N LYS A 369 -3.50 30.34 27.80
CA LYS A 369 -3.60 29.59 29.06
C LYS A 369 -2.40 29.85 29.98
N LYS A 370 -1.18 29.94 29.43
CA LYS A 370 0.02 30.27 30.19
C LYS A 370 -0.03 31.68 30.76
N MET A 371 -0.49 32.64 29.95
CA MET A 371 -0.65 34.03 30.39
C MET A 371 -1.73 34.16 31.47
N GLU A 372 -2.87 33.50 31.31
CA GLU A 372 -3.94 33.46 32.31
C GLU A 372 -3.47 32.81 33.62
N ALA A 373 -2.67 31.74 33.56
CA ALA A 373 -2.11 31.11 34.75
C ALA A 373 -1.15 32.05 35.50
N LYS A 374 -0.26 32.74 34.78
CA LYS A 374 0.65 33.75 35.35
C LYS A 374 -0.13 34.90 36.00
N ALA A 375 -1.16 35.42 35.32
CA ALA A 375 -2.00 36.49 35.84
C ALA A 375 -2.73 36.07 37.14
N ARG A 376 -3.22 34.82 37.21
CA ARG A 376 -3.84 34.29 38.43
C ARG A 376 -2.85 34.15 39.58
N GLU A 377 -1.63 33.68 39.30
CA GLU A 377 -0.58 33.56 40.31
C GLU A 377 -0.15 34.94 40.84
N GLU A 378 -0.01 35.92 39.96
CA GLU A 378 0.32 37.29 40.34
C GLU A 378 -0.80 37.95 41.16
N ALA A 379 -2.07 37.72 40.80
CA ALA A 379 -3.21 38.20 41.57
C ALA A 379 -3.22 37.62 43.00
N LEU A 380 -2.97 36.32 43.15
CA LEU A 380 -2.84 35.68 44.48
C LEU A 380 -1.66 36.25 45.27
N ARG A 381 -0.54 36.53 44.60
CA ARG A 381 0.64 37.12 45.24
C ARG A 381 0.37 38.55 45.72
N MET A 382 -0.34 39.35 44.93
CA MET A 382 -0.77 40.69 45.32
C MET A 382 -1.76 40.64 46.48
N GLU A 383 -2.74 39.74 46.44
CA GLU A 383 -3.69 39.54 47.53
C GLU A 383 -2.97 39.15 48.84
N ALA A 384 -2.00 38.22 48.77
CA ALA A 384 -1.20 37.84 49.94
C ALA A 384 -0.42 39.02 50.53
N ARG A 385 0.20 39.86 49.68
CA ARG A 385 0.89 41.09 50.13
C ARG A 385 -0.08 42.07 50.80
N THR A 386 -1.27 42.26 50.24
CA THR A 386 -2.27 43.15 50.85
C THR A 386 -2.73 42.63 52.21
N LYS A 387 -2.94 41.32 52.36
CA LYS A 387 -3.28 40.70 53.66
C LYS A 387 -2.18 40.91 54.70
N GLN A 388 -0.91 40.74 54.32
CA GLN A 388 0.23 40.99 55.20
C GLN A 388 0.32 42.45 55.66
N LEU A 389 0.08 43.42 54.76
CA LEU A 389 0.06 44.84 55.13
C LEU A 389 -1.05 45.17 56.12
N VAL A 390 -2.27 44.67 55.88
CA VAL A 390 -3.40 44.87 56.79
C VAL A 390 -3.13 44.22 58.15
N GLU A 391 -2.51 43.04 58.18
CA GLU A 391 -2.14 42.37 59.42
C GLU A 391 -1.05 43.13 60.20
N ALA A 392 -0.03 43.64 59.50
CA ALA A 392 1.01 44.47 60.11
C ALA A 392 0.46 45.81 60.64
N GLU A 393 -0.44 46.47 59.91
CA GLU A 393 -1.13 47.67 60.39
C GLU A 393 -1.98 47.39 61.63
N ARG A 394 -2.68 46.24 61.64
CA ARG A 394 -3.44 45.78 62.81
C ARG A 394 -2.53 45.57 64.02
N GLU A 395 -1.39 44.92 63.85
CA GLU A 395 -0.42 44.71 64.94
C GLU A 395 0.16 46.03 65.44
N HIS A 396 0.50 46.95 64.53
CA HIS A 396 0.98 48.28 64.89
C HIS A 396 -0.07 49.06 65.71
N PHE A 397 -1.33 49.02 65.30
CA PHE A 397 -2.44 49.65 66.03
C PHE A 397 -2.63 49.01 67.42
N LEU A 398 -2.57 47.68 67.52
CA LEU A 398 -2.64 46.97 68.80
C LEU A 398 -1.50 47.35 69.74
N SER A 399 -0.28 47.53 69.21
CA SER A 399 0.88 47.98 69.99
C SER A 399 0.67 49.40 70.52
N GLN A 400 0.17 50.34 69.71
CA GLN A 400 -0.14 51.70 70.17
C GLN A 400 -1.19 51.71 71.29
N LEU A 401 -2.26 50.91 71.15
CA LEU A 401 -3.28 50.79 72.20
C LEU A 401 -2.72 50.27 73.53
N SER A 402 -1.81 49.30 73.48
CA SER A 402 -1.17 48.74 74.68
C SER A 402 -0.30 49.75 75.45
N GLN A 403 0.24 50.76 74.76
CA GLN A 403 1.04 51.82 75.38
C GLN A 403 0.18 52.93 75.99
N LEU A 404 -1.00 53.20 75.41
CA LEU A 404 -1.91 54.27 75.84
C LEU A 404 -2.87 53.84 76.97
N ILE A 405 -3.15 52.53 77.10
CA ILE A 405 -4.12 51.99 78.06
C ILE A 405 -3.42 50.98 78.99
N PRO A 406 -3.17 51.32 80.26
CA PRO A 406 -2.64 50.37 81.25
C PRO A 406 -3.58 49.18 81.44
N ASN A 407 -3.03 47.95 81.45
CA ASN A 407 -3.77 46.68 81.54
C ASN A 407 -4.67 46.33 80.34
N PHE A 408 -4.37 46.86 79.15
CA PHE A 408 -5.08 46.49 77.92
C PHE A 408 -4.80 45.04 77.49
N ASP A 409 -5.84 44.21 77.45
CA ASP A 409 -5.79 42.83 76.95
C ASP A 409 -6.18 42.77 75.46
N PRO A 410 -5.25 42.40 74.55
CA PRO A 410 -5.52 42.26 73.11
C PRO A 410 -6.62 41.25 72.76
N SER A 411 -6.95 40.33 73.67
CA SER A 411 -7.98 39.30 73.47
C SER A 411 -9.40 39.88 73.35
N MET A 412 -9.61 41.13 73.80
CA MET A 412 -10.90 41.83 73.76
C MET A 412 -11.30 42.35 72.36
N LEU A 413 -10.36 42.41 71.40
CA LEU A 413 -10.60 42.88 70.03
C LEU A 413 -10.80 41.75 69.00
N LYS A 414 -11.06 40.52 69.45
CA LYS A 414 -11.45 39.44 68.53
C LYS A 414 -12.77 39.81 67.84
N PRO A 415 -12.87 39.69 66.50
CA PRO A 415 -14.15 39.88 65.84
C PRO A 415 -15.15 38.88 66.40
N ARG A 416 -16.24 39.36 67.01
CA ARG A 416 -17.42 38.53 67.23
C ARG A 416 -17.90 38.15 65.84
N ILE A 417 -17.78 36.88 65.46
CA ILE A 417 -18.38 36.36 64.23
C ILE A 417 -19.90 36.51 64.42
N SER A 418 -20.43 37.67 64.03
CA SER A 418 -21.86 37.84 63.85
C SER A 418 -22.19 37.02 62.60
N GLN A 419 -22.95 35.95 62.81
CA GLN A 419 -23.58 35.22 61.73
C GLN A 419 -24.43 36.25 60.98
N SER A 420 -23.98 36.63 59.78
CA SER A 420 -24.89 37.31 58.85
C SER A 420 -26.02 36.33 58.52
N PRO A 421 -27.29 36.79 58.45
CA PRO A 421 -28.44 35.91 58.36
C PRO A 421 -28.41 35.11 57.06
N LYS A 422 -28.72 33.81 57.15
CA LYS A 422 -29.04 32.98 55.99
C LYS A 422 -30.19 33.66 55.23
N ASN A 423 -29.94 34.13 54.00
CA ASN A 423 -31.03 34.36 53.05
C ASN A 423 -31.59 32.99 52.64
N PRO A 424 -32.87 32.68 52.95
CA PRO A 424 -33.49 31.42 52.57
C PRO A 424 -34.42 31.67 51.38
N MET A 425 -33.87 31.80 50.18
CA MET A 425 -34.68 31.82 48.96
C MET A 425 -33.88 31.24 47.80
N SER A 426 -34.10 29.95 47.54
CA SER A 426 -34.52 29.42 46.22
C SER A 426 -34.12 27.94 46.06
N ASP A 427 -34.81 27.07 46.78
CA ASP A 427 -35.09 25.72 46.29
C ASP A 427 -36.61 25.55 46.29
N LYS A 428 -37.22 25.74 45.12
CA LYS A 428 -38.37 24.96 44.60
C LYS A 428 -38.97 25.62 43.35
N ALA A 429 -38.86 24.91 42.23
CA ALA A 429 -39.81 24.74 41.11
C ALA A 429 -38.97 24.33 39.88
N SER A 430 -39.31 23.38 39.02
CA SER A 430 -40.50 22.56 38.87
C SER A 430 -40.14 21.41 37.90
N CYS A 431 -40.82 20.27 38.06
CA CYS A 431 -40.92 19.26 37.00
C CYS A 431 -41.83 19.75 35.85
N SER A 432 -41.93 18.91 34.80
CA SER A 432 -42.73 19.00 33.54
C SER A 432 -42.04 19.80 32.44
N GLY A 433 -41.71 19.23 31.27
CA GLY A 433 -42.50 18.44 30.29
C GLY A 433 -42.50 19.28 29.00
N GLY A 434 -42.42 18.82 27.76
CA GLY A 434 -42.41 17.54 27.07
C GLY A 434 -42.23 17.86 25.56
N ASP A 435 -42.31 16.82 24.73
CA ASP A 435 -42.32 16.76 23.25
C ASP A 435 -41.00 16.85 22.47
#